data_AF-A0A2D9NK99-F1
#
_entry.id   AF-A0A2D9NK99-F1
#
_cell.length_a   1.000
_cell.length_b   1.000
_cell.length_c   1.000
_cell.angle_alpha   90.00
_cell.angle_beta   90.00
_cell.angle_gamma   90.00
#
_symmetry.space_group_name_H-M   'P 1'
#
loop_
_entity.id
_entity.type
_entity.pdbx_description
1 polymer ?
#
loop_
_entity_poly.entity_id
_entity_poly.type
_entity_poly.pdbx_seq_one_letter_code
_entity_poly.pdbx_strand_id
1 'polypeptide(L)'
;MRVKILPILVTLTFVTVSLSGCLGLIQARESLESLRGEPVDVEYTEKTSVLYTFDTIDSKQFNESFTVDEKVQRIEIYIKVKFNFDEVIPCFEGSPRYVRAEIIKPSGVSLWSMDVCEDYSPPNFNFNSSTTDFEFGSWDLNVDAQAGGETALGGLIKDEFIIIVNVYHKCRQYPQDSPCNE
;
A
#
# COMPACT_ATOMS: atom_id res chain seq x y z
N MET A 1 -44.94 -14.97 62.93
CA MET A 1 -43.80 -14.38 62.18
C MET A 1 -43.46 -15.10 60.86
N ARG A 2 -43.85 -16.37 60.62
CA ARG A 2 -43.44 -17.14 59.42
C ARG A 2 -44.09 -16.75 58.07
N VAL A 3 -45.23 -16.05 58.06
CA VAL A 3 -46.01 -15.82 56.82
C VAL A 3 -45.52 -14.62 55.98
N LYS A 4 -44.73 -13.70 56.55
CA LYS A 4 -44.23 -12.49 55.84
C LYS A 4 -42.90 -12.68 55.11
N ILE A 5 -42.20 -13.80 55.34
CA ILE A 5 -40.85 -14.03 54.78
C ILE A 5 -40.93 -14.51 53.32
N LEU A 6 -41.93 -15.33 52.99
CA LEU A 6 -42.12 -15.92 51.67
C LEU A 6 -42.38 -14.88 50.55
N PRO A 7 -43.28 -13.88 50.71
CA PRO A 7 -43.48 -12.87 49.67
C PRO A 7 -42.28 -11.93 49.50
N ILE A 8 -41.52 -11.66 50.56
CA ILE A 8 -40.28 -10.86 50.50
C ILE A 8 -39.20 -11.61 49.71
N LEU A 9 -39.09 -12.93 49.89
CA LEU A 9 -38.12 -13.74 49.16
C LEU A 9 -38.44 -13.78 47.66
N VAL A 10 -39.72 -13.92 47.31
CA VAL A 10 -40.18 -13.94 45.90
C VAL A 10 -39.95 -12.60 45.20
N THR A 11 -40.24 -11.47 45.85
CA THR A 11 -39.98 -10.15 45.25
C THR A 11 -38.49 -9.88 45.10
N LEU A 12 -37.66 -10.28 46.06
CA LEU A 12 -36.21 -10.16 45.97
C LEU A 12 -35.63 -10.98 44.80
N THR A 13 -36.13 -12.20 44.57
CA THR A 13 -35.71 -13.01 43.42
C THR A 13 -36.13 -12.38 42.09
N PHE A 14 -37.32 -11.77 42.03
CA PHE A 14 -37.77 -11.13 40.79
C PHE A 14 -36.94 -9.88 40.46
N VAL A 15 -36.60 -9.08 41.48
CA VAL A 15 -35.77 -7.87 41.31
C VAL A 15 -34.34 -8.22 40.90
N THR A 16 -33.73 -9.25 41.49
CA THR A 16 -32.37 -9.67 41.15
C THR A 16 -32.24 -10.24 39.74
N VAL A 17 -33.20 -11.06 39.30
CA VAL A 17 -33.25 -11.58 37.92
C VAL A 17 -33.48 -10.47 36.89
N SER A 18 -34.28 -9.45 37.24
CA SER A 18 -34.56 -8.30 36.36
C SER A 18 -33.35 -7.38 36.19
N LEU A 19 -32.51 -7.23 37.22
CA LEU A 19 -31.32 -6.37 37.20
C LEU A 19 -30.09 -7.05 36.56
N SER A 20 -30.01 -8.38 36.60
CA SER A 20 -28.91 -9.14 35.98
C SER A 20 -28.97 -9.18 34.44
N GLY A 21 -30.14 -8.91 33.85
CA GLY A 21 -30.35 -9.06 32.40
C GLY A 21 -29.48 -8.14 31.53
N CYS A 22 -29.25 -6.89 31.96
CA CYS A 22 -28.50 -5.92 31.15
C CYS A 22 -27.01 -5.86 31.49
N LEU A 23 -26.65 -6.02 32.78
CA LEU A 23 -25.24 -6.01 33.22
C LEU A 23 -24.54 -7.35 32.93
N GLY A 24 -25.27 -8.46 32.95
CA GLY A 24 -24.74 -9.78 32.62
C GLY A 24 -24.29 -9.89 31.17
N LEU A 25 -24.92 -9.17 30.24
CA LEU A 25 -24.51 -9.13 28.83
C LEU A 25 -23.15 -8.45 28.62
N ILE A 26 -22.83 -7.43 29.43
CA ILE A 26 -21.54 -6.75 29.35
C ILE A 26 -20.43 -7.66 29.88
N GLN A 27 -20.65 -8.32 31.02
CA GLN A 27 -19.68 -9.30 31.55
C GLN A 27 -19.52 -10.51 30.61
N ALA A 28 -20.60 -10.98 30.00
CA ALA A 28 -20.55 -12.02 28.97
C ALA A 28 -19.74 -11.56 27.74
N ARG A 29 -19.90 -10.31 27.30
CA ARG A 29 -19.11 -9.75 26.19
C ARG A 29 -17.63 -9.64 26.53
N GLU A 30 -17.27 -9.11 27.69
CA GLU A 30 -15.85 -8.97 28.06
C GLU A 30 -15.17 -10.32 28.30
N SER A 31 -15.87 -11.28 28.91
CA SER A 31 -15.34 -12.64 29.07
C SER A 31 -15.10 -13.33 27.72
N LEU A 32 -15.95 -13.07 26.71
CA LEU A 32 -15.72 -13.56 25.35
C LEU A 32 -14.57 -12.80 24.65
N GLU A 33 -14.44 -11.49 24.84
CA GLU A 33 -13.32 -10.72 24.27
C GLU A 33 -11.98 -11.17 24.85
N SER A 34 -11.93 -11.51 26.15
CA SER A 34 -10.75 -12.08 26.79
C SER A 34 -10.33 -13.44 26.21
N LEU A 35 -11.26 -14.20 25.60
CA LEU A 35 -10.96 -15.47 24.93
C LEU A 35 -10.46 -15.27 23.50
N ARG A 36 -10.59 -14.06 22.93
CA ARG A 36 -10.17 -13.75 21.55
C ARG A 36 -8.64 -13.70 21.39
N GLY A 37 -7.92 -13.52 22.48
CA GLY A 37 -6.46 -13.38 22.50
C GLY A 37 -6.00 -11.95 22.21
N GLU A 38 -4.73 -11.67 22.51
CA GLU A 38 -4.16 -10.34 22.28
C GLU A 38 -4.00 -10.08 20.77
N PRO A 39 -4.39 -8.90 20.27
CA PRO A 39 -4.13 -8.53 18.89
C PRO A 39 -2.64 -8.36 18.62
N VAL A 40 -2.21 -8.74 17.42
CA VAL A 40 -0.87 -8.48 16.91
C VAL A 40 -0.98 -7.55 15.71
N ASP A 41 -0.14 -6.52 15.69
CA ASP A 41 0.01 -5.68 14.51
C ASP A 41 0.90 -6.40 13.49
N VAL A 42 0.36 -6.69 12.32
CA VAL A 42 1.05 -7.36 11.21
C VAL A 42 1.26 -6.36 10.07
N GLU A 43 2.48 -6.32 9.56
CA GLU A 43 2.83 -5.52 8.38
C GLU A 43 2.83 -6.42 7.13
N TYR A 44 2.24 -5.92 6.05
CA TYR A 44 2.31 -6.57 4.74
C TYR A 44 2.54 -5.53 3.64
N THR A 45 3.04 -5.99 2.50
CA THR A 45 3.43 -5.12 1.39
C THR A 45 2.70 -5.52 0.12
N GLU A 46 2.00 -4.56 -0.47
CA GLU A 46 1.49 -4.65 -1.84
C GLU A 46 2.54 -4.08 -2.80
N LYS A 47 2.80 -4.78 -3.90
CA LYS A 47 3.83 -4.41 -4.87
C LYS A 47 3.23 -4.22 -6.26
N THR A 48 3.44 -3.03 -6.80
CA THR A 48 3.16 -2.69 -8.20
C THR A 48 4.48 -2.42 -8.90
N SER A 49 4.74 -3.08 -10.03
CA SER A 49 6.04 -2.92 -10.70
C SER A 49 5.92 -2.92 -12.21
N VAL A 50 6.62 -1.98 -12.83
CA VAL A 50 6.83 -1.90 -14.28
C VAL A 50 8.29 -2.17 -14.55
N LEU A 51 8.55 -3.26 -15.28
CA LEU A 51 9.87 -3.62 -15.75
C LEU A 51 9.80 -3.77 -17.27
N TYR A 52 10.76 -3.17 -17.97
CA TYR A 52 10.78 -3.24 -19.41
C TYR A 52 12.21 -3.14 -19.94
N THR A 53 12.51 -3.99 -20.90
CA THR A 53 13.75 -3.98 -21.67
C THR A 53 13.36 -3.74 -23.13
N PHE A 54 14.01 -2.78 -23.77
CA PHE A 54 13.70 -2.45 -25.15
C PHE A 54 14.34 -3.47 -26.10
N ASP A 55 13.60 -3.86 -27.15
CA ASP A 55 14.08 -4.75 -28.22
C ASP A 55 14.42 -3.97 -29.51
N THR A 56 13.59 -2.97 -29.85
CA THR A 56 13.72 -2.05 -31.00
C THR A 56 13.79 -0.61 -30.49
N ILE A 57 13.90 0.37 -31.40
CA ILE A 57 13.65 1.78 -31.07
C ILE A 57 12.14 1.97 -30.99
N ASP A 58 11.61 1.97 -29.77
CA ASP A 58 10.17 2.02 -29.51
C ASP A 58 9.86 3.05 -28.41
N SER A 59 8.63 3.56 -28.45
CA SER A 59 8.00 4.25 -27.32
C SER A 59 6.96 3.32 -26.69
N LYS A 60 6.94 3.26 -25.35
CA LYS A 60 6.04 2.44 -24.54
C LYS A 60 5.44 3.28 -23.42
N GLN A 61 4.16 3.04 -23.18
CA GLN A 61 3.41 3.62 -22.08
C GLN A 61 2.84 2.52 -21.21
N PHE A 62 2.97 2.68 -19.90
CA PHE A 62 2.41 1.80 -18.89
C PHE A 62 1.58 2.63 -17.92
N ASN A 63 0.34 2.20 -17.70
CA ASN A 63 -0.56 2.82 -16.73
C ASN A 63 -0.94 1.71 -15.74
N GLU A 64 -0.30 1.73 -14.59
CA GLU A 64 -0.61 0.83 -13.48
C GLU A 64 -1.32 1.63 -12.40
N SER A 65 -2.05 0.95 -11.52
CA SER A 65 -2.66 1.60 -10.36
C SER A 65 -2.47 0.77 -9.10
N PHE A 66 -2.55 1.44 -7.97
CA PHE A 66 -2.50 0.82 -6.65
C PHE A 66 -3.43 1.56 -5.70
N THR A 67 -3.93 0.86 -4.67
CA THR A 67 -4.90 1.45 -3.74
C THR A 67 -4.21 1.93 -2.48
N VAL A 68 -4.58 3.13 -2.02
CA VAL A 68 -4.17 3.67 -0.73
C VAL A 68 -5.39 3.78 0.17
N ASP A 69 -5.32 3.11 1.32
CA ASP A 69 -6.35 3.10 2.35
C ASP A 69 -5.80 3.59 3.71
N GLU A 70 -6.66 3.57 4.73
CA GLU A 70 -6.32 3.97 6.09
C GLU A 70 -5.24 3.09 6.75
N LYS A 71 -4.95 1.91 6.20
CA LYS A 71 -3.96 0.97 6.73
C LYS A 71 -2.57 1.24 6.17
N VAL A 72 -2.46 2.02 5.09
CA VAL A 72 -1.17 2.37 4.48
C VAL A 72 -0.35 3.26 5.42
N GLN A 73 0.86 2.82 5.72
CA GLN A 73 1.82 3.56 6.55
C GLN A 73 2.91 4.24 5.73
N ARG A 74 3.32 3.57 4.66
CA ARG A 74 4.51 3.93 3.90
C ARG A 74 4.33 3.55 2.44
N ILE A 75 4.75 4.44 1.55
CA ILE A 75 4.93 4.16 0.13
C ILE A 75 6.42 4.31 -0.17
N GLU A 76 7.01 3.28 -0.75
CA GLU A 76 8.41 3.29 -1.16
C GLU A 76 8.51 3.09 -2.68
N ILE A 77 9.32 3.92 -3.33
CA ILE A 77 9.55 3.86 -4.77
C ILE A 77 11.02 3.49 -5.01
N TYR A 78 11.23 2.35 -5.66
CA TYR A 78 12.52 1.90 -6.17
C TYR A 78 12.59 2.11 -7.68
N ILE A 79 13.70 2.68 -8.14
CA ILE A 79 13.88 3.03 -9.54
C ILE A 79 15.28 2.62 -9.97
N LYS A 80 15.34 2.07 -11.17
CA LYS A 80 16.59 1.82 -11.88
C LYS A 80 16.36 1.98 -13.37
N VAL A 81 17.09 2.90 -13.98
CA VAL A 81 17.10 3.13 -15.42
C VAL A 81 18.53 2.94 -15.90
N LYS A 82 18.67 2.25 -17.03
CA LYS A 82 19.95 2.04 -17.69
C LYS A 82 19.83 2.32 -19.18
N PHE A 83 20.73 3.16 -19.68
CA PHE A 83 20.92 3.45 -21.08
C PHE A 83 22.32 3.04 -21.51
N ASN A 84 22.43 2.26 -22.57
CA ASN A 84 23.72 1.98 -23.18
C ASN A 84 24.19 3.22 -23.98
N PHE A 85 25.51 3.44 -24.02
CA PHE A 85 26.16 4.54 -24.77
C PHE A 85 25.66 5.94 -24.38
N ASP A 86 25.28 6.14 -23.12
CA ASP A 86 25.00 7.46 -22.56
C ASP A 86 26.19 8.45 -22.72
N GLU A 87 27.43 7.96 -22.69
CA GLU A 87 28.63 8.76 -22.96
C GLU A 87 28.68 9.38 -24.38
N VAL A 88 28.00 8.75 -25.34
CA VAL A 88 28.03 9.15 -26.76
C VAL A 88 26.76 9.90 -27.16
N ILE A 89 25.63 9.55 -26.56
CA ILE A 89 24.33 10.17 -26.84
C ILE A 89 24.01 11.12 -25.67
N PRO A 90 24.22 12.44 -25.85
CA PRO A 90 24.06 13.38 -24.75
C PRO A 90 22.60 13.46 -24.29
N CYS A 91 22.42 13.53 -22.98
CA CYS A 91 21.13 13.80 -22.34
C CYS A 91 20.87 15.32 -22.37
N PHE A 92 19.73 15.71 -22.95
CA PHE A 92 19.28 17.10 -23.05
C PHE A 92 17.74 17.14 -23.03
N GLU A 93 17.17 18.33 -22.79
CA GLU A 93 15.73 18.58 -22.85
C GLU A 93 15.15 18.19 -24.22
N GLY A 94 14.27 17.19 -24.25
CA GLY A 94 13.75 16.61 -25.50
C GLY A 94 14.66 15.55 -26.13
N SER A 95 15.52 14.92 -25.33
CA SER A 95 16.32 13.76 -25.74
C SER A 95 15.45 12.71 -26.45
N PRO A 96 15.96 12.08 -27.53
CA PRO A 96 15.24 11.02 -28.23
C PRO A 96 15.08 9.74 -27.38
N ARG A 97 15.82 9.62 -26.28
CA ARG A 97 15.71 8.53 -25.32
C ARG A 97 15.44 9.09 -23.93
N TYR A 98 14.41 8.57 -23.26
CA TYR A 98 14.01 9.00 -21.94
C TYR A 98 13.16 7.94 -21.24
N VAL A 99 13.11 8.02 -19.91
CA VAL A 99 12.11 7.35 -19.08
C VAL A 99 11.49 8.42 -18.18
N ARG A 100 10.19 8.61 -18.34
CA ARG A 100 9.37 9.49 -17.50
C ARG A 100 8.42 8.64 -16.70
N ALA A 101 8.29 8.97 -15.43
CA ALA A 101 7.28 8.35 -14.60
C ALA A 101 6.69 9.37 -13.64
N GLU A 102 5.42 9.21 -13.34
CA GLU A 102 4.73 9.99 -12.35
C GLU A 102 3.74 9.13 -11.57
N ILE A 103 3.59 9.47 -10.29
CA ILE A 103 2.54 8.92 -9.45
C ILE A 103 1.53 10.04 -9.18
N ILE A 104 0.29 9.81 -9.57
CA ILE A 104 -0.81 10.76 -9.45
C ILE A 104 -1.77 10.29 -8.35
N LYS A 105 -2.09 11.22 -7.46
CA LYS A 105 -3.09 11.03 -6.40
C LYS A 105 -4.51 11.04 -6.96
N PRO A 106 -5.51 10.53 -6.21
CA PRO A 106 -6.92 10.62 -6.58
C PRO A 106 -7.40 12.04 -6.94
N SER A 107 -6.86 13.09 -6.30
CA SER A 107 -7.14 14.49 -6.62
C SER A 107 -6.60 14.98 -7.97
N GLY A 108 -5.77 14.19 -8.66
CA GLY A 108 -5.03 14.58 -9.86
C GLY A 108 -3.71 15.30 -9.57
N VAL A 109 -3.31 15.42 -8.30
CA VAL A 109 -2.03 16.04 -7.92
C VAL A 109 -0.91 15.00 -7.95
N SER A 110 0.21 15.31 -8.61
CA SER A 110 1.40 14.46 -8.60
C SER A 110 2.02 14.39 -7.19
N LEU A 111 2.22 13.18 -6.68
CA LEU A 111 3.03 12.94 -5.48
C LEU A 111 4.52 13.04 -5.80
N TRP A 112 4.88 12.40 -6.91
CA TRP A 112 6.26 12.19 -7.31
C TRP A 112 6.32 12.09 -8.84
N SER A 113 7.38 12.63 -9.42
CA SER A 113 7.69 12.45 -10.83
C SER A 113 9.20 12.39 -11.08
N MET A 114 9.57 11.81 -12.21
CA MET A 114 10.91 11.84 -12.77
C MET A 114 10.86 12.02 -14.28
N ASP A 115 11.91 12.64 -14.81
CA ASP A 115 12.24 12.69 -16.23
C ASP A 115 13.75 12.49 -16.34
N VAL A 116 14.19 11.35 -16.88
CA VAL A 116 15.61 10.99 -16.99
C VAL A 116 15.94 10.50 -18.39
N CYS A 117 17.10 10.93 -18.90
CA CYS A 117 17.65 10.49 -20.18
C CYS A 117 19.07 9.89 -20.08
N GLU A 118 19.51 9.58 -18.87
CA GLU A 118 20.79 8.96 -18.55
C GLU A 118 20.62 7.89 -17.45
N ASP A 119 21.69 7.13 -17.18
CA ASP A 119 21.69 6.11 -16.13
C ASP A 119 21.25 6.71 -14.80
N TYR A 120 20.21 6.11 -14.20
CA TYR A 120 19.59 6.66 -13.01
C TYR A 120 19.23 5.56 -12.01
N SER A 121 19.85 5.61 -10.84
CA SER A 121 19.61 4.65 -9.75
C SER A 121 19.73 5.35 -8.38
N PRO A 122 18.77 6.23 -8.05
CA PRO A 122 18.77 6.93 -6.77
C PRO A 122 18.49 5.96 -5.60
N PRO A 123 18.75 6.37 -4.35
CA PRO A 123 18.18 5.71 -3.19
C PRO A 123 16.64 5.70 -3.24
N ASN A 124 16.03 4.72 -2.57
CA ASN A 124 14.58 4.58 -2.54
C ASN A 124 13.90 5.85 -2.00
N PHE A 125 12.89 6.34 -2.71
CA PHE A 125 12.03 7.40 -2.21
C PHE A 125 11.05 6.82 -1.21
N ASN A 126 11.00 7.39 -0.01
CA ASN A 126 10.16 6.91 1.08
C ASN A 126 9.19 8.01 1.51
N PHE A 127 7.91 7.75 1.36
CA PHE A 127 6.82 8.62 1.81
C PHE A 127 6.11 7.95 2.98
N ASN A 128 5.95 8.68 4.08
CA ASN A 128 5.28 8.19 5.28
C ASN A 128 3.97 8.94 5.48
N SER A 129 2.92 8.22 5.87
CA SER A 129 1.60 8.80 6.13
C SER A 129 1.60 9.84 7.26
N SER A 130 2.61 9.86 8.13
CA SER A 130 2.76 10.89 9.18
C SER A 130 3.26 12.24 8.65
N THR A 131 3.98 12.25 7.52
CA THR A 131 4.64 13.45 6.97
C THR A 131 4.07 13.88 5.63
N THR A 132 3.43 12.97 4.93
CA THR A 132 2.90 13.17 3.58
C THR A 132 1.39 12.97 3.62
N ASP A 133 0.66 13.87 2.98
CA ASP A 133 -0.80 13.80 2.92
C ASP A 133 -1.22 12.69 1.96
N PHE A 134 -1.69 11.58 2.53
CA PHE A 134 -2.17 10.41 1.79
C PHE A 134 -3.67 10.54 1.58
N GLU A 135 -4.06 10.67 0.31
CA GLU A 135 -5.44 10.63 -0.11
C GLU A 135 -5.90 9.18 -0.28
N PHE A 136 -7.06 8.84 0.28
CA PHE A 136 -7.62 7.51 0.11
C PHE A 136 -8.20 7.34 -1.30
N GLY A 137 -7.92 6.21 -1.93
CA GLY A 137 -8.43 5.87 -3.25
C GLY A 137 -7.40 5.18 -4.14
N SER A 138 -7.69 5.15 -5.44
CA SER A 138 -6.79 4.63 -6.47
C SER A 138 -5.77 5.69 -6.85
N TRP A 139 -4.50 5.32 -6.80
CA TRP A 139 -3.38 6.13 -7.25
C TRP A 139 -2.86 5.53 -8.55
N ASP A 140 -2.47 6.39 -9.48
CA ASP A 140 -2.04 5.98 -10.82
C ASP A 140 -0.53 6.14 -10.95
N LEU A 141 0.15 5.08 -11.40
CA LEU A 141 1.53 5.07 -11.84
C LEU A 141 1.55 5.11 -13.36
N ASN A 142 1.89 6.27 -13.91
CA ASN A 142 2.05 6.45 -15.35
C ASN A 142 3.53 6.45 -15.70
N VAL A 143 3.92 5.63 -16.67
CA VAL A 143 5.29 5.55 -17.18
C VAL A 143 5.25 5.75 -18.68
N ASP A 144 5.98 6.75 -19.17
CA ASP A 144 6.21 7.01 -20.59
C ASP A 144 7.70 6.87 -20.87
N ALA A 145 8.07 5.91 -21.71
CA ALA A 145 9.45 5.58 -21.95
C ALA A 145 9.72 5.41 -23.45
N GLN A 146 10.82 5.99 -23.92
CA GLN A 146 11.29 5.83 -25.28
C GLN A 146 12.78 5.52 -25.24
N ALA A 147 13.19 4.40 -25.80
CA ALA A 147 14.60 4.01 -25.82
C ALA A 147 14.90 3.00 -26.93
N GLY A 148 16.17 2.60 -27.06
CA GLY A 148 16.62 1.63 -28.06
C GLY A 148 16.90 0.25 -27.47
N GLY A 149 16.68 -0.79 -28.26
CA GLY A 149 16.92 -2.19 -27.87
C GLY A 149 17.89 -2.95 -28.77
N GLU A 150 18.08 -4.25 -28.50
CA GLU A 150 19.14 -5.07 -29.11
C GLU A 150 19.13 -5.05 -30.65
N THR A 151 17.97 -4.92 -31.29
CA THR A 151 17.90 -4.86 -32.76
C THR A 151 18.27 -3.49 -33.34
N ALA A 152 18.36 -2.45 -32.50
CA ALA A 152 18.83 -1.13 -32.86
C ALA A 152 20.36 -1.09 -32.97
N LEU A 153 20.88 -0.40 -34.00
CA LEU A 153 22.32 -0.27 -34.27
C LEU A 153 23.09 -1.61 -34.27
N GLY A 154 22.45 -2.71 -34.68
CA GLY A 154 23.12 -3.99 -34.92
C GLY A 154 23.50 -4.80 -33.68
N GLY A 155 22.77 -4.72 -32.57
CA GLY A 155 23.03 -5.56 -31.38
C GLY A 155 23.54 -4.82 -30.15
N LEU A 156 23.86 -3.53 -30.27
CA LEU A 156 24.73 -2.86 -29.29
C LEU A 156 23.97 -2.11 -28.19
N ILE A 157 22.73 -1.69 -28.45
CA ILE A 157 21.91 -0.96 -27.48
C ILE A 157 20.99 -1.94 -26.77
N LYS A 158 20.87 -1.85 -25.45
CA LYS A 158 19.88 -2.60 -24.68
C LYS A 158 19.49 -1.76 -23.47
N ASP A 159 18.63 -0.79 -23.71
CA ASP A 159 18.15 0.09 -22.67
C ASP A 159 17.08 -0.65 -21.84
N GLU A 160 17.07 -0.45 -20.53
CA GLU A 160 16.12 -1.10 -19.62
C GLU A 160 15.75 -0.19 -18.46
N PHE A 161 14.55 -0.38 -17.93
CA PHE A 161 14.15 0.26 -16.68
C PHE A 161 13.31 -0.65 -15.80
N ILE A 162 13.36 -0.35 -14.51
CA ILE A 162 12.60 -1.00 -13.45
C ILE A 162 12.08 0.09 -12.52
N ILE A 163 10.77 0.14 -12.34
CA ILE A 163 10.09 0.97 -11.35
C ILE A 163 9.25 0.05 -10.49
N ILE A 164 9.46 0.10 -9.18
CA ILE A 164 8.73 -0.70 -8.19
C ILE A 164 8.16 0.24 -7.15
N VAL A 165 6.84 0.19 -6.97
CA VAL A 165 6.12 0.85 -5.89
C VAL A 165 5.75 -0.21 -4.86
N ASN A 166 6.24 -0.07 -3.65
CA ASN A 166 5.90 -0.90 -2.50
C ASN A 166 4.99 -0.09 -1.57
N VAL A 167 3.78 -0.57 -1.36
CA VAL A 167 2.81 0.02 -0.43
C VAL A 167 2.78 -0.85 0.82
N TYR A 168 3.19 -0.28 1.95
CA TYR A 168 3.26 -0.99 3.22
C TYR A 168 2.02 -0.67 4.06
N HIS A 169 1.29 -1.73 4.39
CA HIS A 169 0.09 -1.67 5.21
C HIS A 169 0.38 -2.20 6.60
N LYS A 170 -0.32 -1.64 7.60
CA LYS A 170 -0.33 -2.16 8.96
C LYS A 170 -1.75 -2.54 9.34
N CYS A 171 -1.94 -3.81 9.66
CA CYS A 171 -3.23 -4.36 10.05
C CYS A 171 -3.14 -4.94 11.46
N ARG A 172 -4.17 -4.70 12.26
CA ARG A 172 -4.30 -5.32 13.58
C ARG A 172 -5.06 -6.64 13.43
N GLN A 173 -4.36 -7.75 13.63
CA GLN A 173 -4.90 -9.09 13.48
C GLN A 173 -5.17 -9.71 14.85
N TYR A 174 -6.35 -10.30 15.03
CA TYR A 174 -6.63 -11.17 16.17
C TYR A 174 -6.44 -12.63 15.79
N PRO A 175 -6.04 -13.51 16.74
CA PRO A 175 -5.75 -14.92 16.46
C PRO A 175 -6.87 -15.73 15.79
N GLN A 176 -8.13 -15.30 15.94
CA GLN A 176 -9.31 -15.99 15.41
C GLN A 176 -9.84 -15.36 14.11
N ASP A 177 -9.30 -14.21 13.68
CA ASP A 177 -9.71 -13.51 12.45
C ASP A 177 -8.89 -14.04 11.25
N SER A 178 -9.41 -13.89 10.03
CA SER A 178 -8.66 -14.19 8.81
C SER A 178 -7.38 -13.35 8.75
N PRO A 179 -6.27 -13.92 8.23
CA PRO A 179 -5.02 -13.19 8.15
C PRO A 179 -5.10 -11.98 7.23
N CYS A 180 -4.38 -10.91 7.58
CA CYS A 180 -4.50 -9.62 6.88
C CYS A 180 -3.86 -9.61 5.48
N ASN A 181 -3.16 -10.67 5.10
CA ASN A 181 -2.39 -10.82 3.86
C ASN A 181 -2.96 -11.88 2.91
N GLU A 182 -4.21 -12.30 3.12
CA GLU A 182 -4.97 -13.19 2.23
C GLU A 182 -5.87 -12.42 1.24
#